data_AF-A0A951M3D4-F1
#
_entry.id   AF-A0A951M3D4-F1
#
_cell.length_a   1.000
_cell.length_b   1.000
_cell.length_c   1.000
_cell.angle_alpha   90.00
_cell.angle_beta   90.00
_cell.angle_gamma   90.00
#
_symmetry.space_group_name_H-M   'P 1'
#
loop_
_entity.id
_entity.type
_entity.pdbx_description
1 polymer ?
#
loop_
_entity_poly.entity_id
_entity_poly.type
_entity_poly.pdbx_seq_one_letter_code
_entity_poly.pdbx_strand_id
1 'polypeptide(L)'
;MRKLFLIVTLFLSLVSQAQRKTVWGYLRDSITSAPIVLASITNLNTGRTAMTSNTGRFSIEISENHVLSFAAVGYHLDTIHFTNLHLLEDTLSLILSPLTHNLGNVTVRSSGFSRYQLDSLERRRDFLQDVGNYKIPAVAQANSGAGIALNLDRFSKREKAKRKAWSFFDDNEKEAYINYRFTPELVMRYTGLKDDRLQQFMQQYRPSWDWLRRNTDEEDMKYYINEKLKIYFKR
;
A
#
# COMPACT_ATOMS: atom_id res chain seq x y z
N MET A 1 -0.64 78.19 -30.91
CA MET A 1 0.09 76.93 -31.17
C MET A 1 0.76 76.38 -29.90
N ARG A 2 1.72 77.09 -29.29
CA ARG A 2 2.50 76.57 -28.14
C ARG A 2 1.68 76.30 -26.86
N LYS A 3 0.67 77.12 -26.57
CA LYS A 3 -0.25 76.92 -25.41
C LYS A 3 -1.21 75.74 -25.59
N LEU A 4 -1.61 75.42 -26.82
CA LEU A 4 -2.50 74.28 -27.11
C LEU A 4 -1.74 72.95 -26.97
N PHE A 5 -0.47 72.93 -27.40
CA PHE A 5 0.40 71.76 -27.27
C PHE A 5 0.66 71.38 -25.80
N LEU A 6 0.81 72.38 -24.92
CA LEU A 6 0.97 72.21 -23.48
C LEU A 6 -0.29 71.64 -22.79
N ILE A 7 -1.48 72.03 -23.24
CA ILE A 7 -2.75 71.48 -22.70
C ILE A 7 -2.93 70.02 -23.13
N VAL A 8 -2.59 69.68 -24.38
CA VAL A 8 -2.67 68.30 -24.88
C VAL A 8 -1.67 67.37 -24.18
N THR A 9 -0.45 67.84 -23.91
CA THR A 9 0.54 67.05 -23.14
C THR A 9 0.15 66.88 -21.67
N LEU A 10 -0.49 67.88 -21.06
CA LEU A 10 -1.03 67.76 -19.70
C LEU A 10 -2.17 66.73 -19.64
N PHE A 11 -3.08 66.70 -20.62
CA PHE A 11 -4.13 65.69 -20.69
C PHE A 11 -3.60 64.28 -20.97
N LEU A 12 -2.55 64.10 -21.79
CA LEU A 12 -1.92 62.79 -22.00
C LEU A 12 -1.25 62.24 -20.73
N SER A 13 -0.69 63.10 -19.87
CA SER A 13 -0.05 62.67 -18.63
C SER A 13 -1.03 62.13 -17.59
N LEU A 14 -2.31 62.53 -17.64
CA LEU A 14 -3.35 62.04 -16.75
C LEU A 14 -3.84 60.63 -17.11
N VAL A 15 -3.65 60.19 -18.36
CA VAL A 15 -4.04 58.84 -18.82
C VAL A 15 -3.00 57.77 -18.44
N SER A 16 -1.83 58.18 -17.92
CA SER A 16 -0.73 57.28 -17.54
C SER A 16 -0.81 56.74 -16.10
N GLN A 17 -1.97 56.80 -15.44
CA GLN A 17 -2.20 55.99 -14.23
C GLN A 17 -2.51 54.56 -14.68
N ALA A 18 -1.48 53.70 -14.65
CA ALA A 18 -1.61 52.28 -14.90
C ALA A 18 -2.81 51.71 -14.11
N GLN A 19 -3.74 51.08 -14.83
CA GLN A 19 -5.00 50.56 -14.31
C GLN A 19 -4.73 49.44 -13.29
N ARG A 20 -4.53 49.80 -12.02
CA ARG A 20 -4.42 48.85 -10.91
C ARG A 20 -5.84 48.41 -10.56
N LYS A 21 -6.21 47.18 -10.90
CA LYS A 21 -7.51 46.60 -10.57
C LYS A 21 -7.36 45.83 -9.26
N THR A 22 -8.30 46.05 -8.33
CA THR A 22 -8.40 45.19 -7.14
C THR A 22 -9.20 43.96 -7.52
N VAL A 23 -8.60 42.78 -7.36
CA VAL A 23 -9.22 41.49 -7.70
C VAL A 23 -9.50 40.74 -6.40
N TRP A 24 -10.64 40.05 -6.36
CA TRP A 24 -11.05 39.20 -5.25
C TRP A 24 -10.87 37.73 -5.62
N GLY A 25 -10.61 36.89 -4.63
CA GLY A 25 -10.49 35.46 -4.88
C GLY A 25 -10.64 34.60 -3.63
N TYR A 26 -10.64 33.30 -3.83
CA TYR A 26 -10.62 32.27 -2.80
C TYR A 26 -9.43 31.35 -3.01
N LEU A 27 -8.82 30.91 -1.90
CA LEU A 27 -7.78 29.90 -1.90
C LEU A 27 -8.29 28.64 -1.20
N ARG A 28 -8.18 27.49 -1.86
CA ARG A 28 -8.70 26.20 -1.37
C ARG A 28 -7.68 25.08 -1.46
N ASP A 29 -7.89 24.05 -0.67
CA ASP A 29 -7.13 22.81 -0.71
C ASP A 29 -7.51 21.99 -1.96
N SER A 30 -6.53 21.47 -2.71
CA SER A 30 -6.78 20.73 -3.95
C SER A 30 -7.44 19.36 -3.73
N ILE A 31 -7.34 18.78 -2.53
CA ILE A 31 -7.88 17.46 -2.17
C ILE A 31 -9.26 17.61 -1.51
N THR A 32 -9.34 18.42 -0.45
CA THR A 32 -10.54 18.53 0.38
C THR A 32 -11.46 19.66 -0.07
N SER A 33 -11.00 20.55 -0.96
CA SER A 33 -11.69 21.81 -1.32
C SER A 33 -11.98 22.73 -0.13
N ALA A 34 -11.37 22.48 1.03
CA ALA A 34 -11.51 23.31 2.22
C ALA A 34 -10.83 24.68 2.04
N PRO A 35 -11.34 25.76 2.65
CA PRO A 35 -10.71 27.08 2.56
C PRO A 35 -9.37 27.11 3.30
N ILE A 36 -8.36 27.71 2.68
CA ILE A 36 -7.03 27.86 3.28
C ILE A 36 -6.92 29.24 3.94
N VAL A 37 -6.79 29.24 5.26
CA VAL A 37 -6.71 30.45 6.09
C VAL A 37 -5.25 30.89 6.29
N LEU A 38 -5.03 32.20 6.49
CA LEU A 38 -3.70 32.78 6.75
C LEU A 38 -2.65 32.49 5.67
N ALA A 39 -3.07 32.22 4.44
CA ALA A 39 -2.16 32.08 3.31
C ALA A 39 -1.71 33.45 2.80
N SER A 40 -0.45 33.56 2.40
CA SER A 40 0.10 34.77 1.78
C SER A 40 -0.12 34.72 0.27
N ILE A 41 -0.77 35.74 -0.30
CA ILE A 41 -0.83 36.01 -1.74
C ILE A 41 0.05 37.21 -2.03
N THR A 42 1.14 36.99 -2.75
CA THR A 42 2.13 38.02 -3.09
C THR A 42 2.13 38.27 -4.59
N ASN A 43 1.97 39.52 -4.99
CA ASN A 43 2.22 39.95 -6.35
C ASN A 43 3.73 40.15 -6.53
N LEU A 44 4.38 39.25 -7.28
CA LEU A 44 5.83 39.23 -7.44
C LEU A 44 6.38 40.45 -8.18
N ASN A 45 5.58 41.09 -9.03
CA ASN A 45 5.98 42.28 -9.77
C ASN A 45 6.01 43.54 -8.90
N THR A 46 5.11 43.64 -7.91
CA THR A 46 4.99 44.84 -7.06
C THR A 46 5.49 44.64 -5.63
N GLY A 47 5.73 43.39 -5.21
CA GLY A 47 6.09 43.01 -3.85
C GLY A 47 4.95 43.11 -2.84
N ARG A 48 3.73 43.51 -3.26
CA ARG A 48 2.59 43.62 -2.35
C ARG A 48 2.05 42.25 -1.98
N THR A 49 1.75 42.08 -0.70
CA THR A 49 1.22 40.83 -0.15
C THR A 49 -0.11 41.08 0.54
N ALA A 50 -1.08 40.21 0.29
CA ALA A 50 -2.35 40.11 0.98
C ALA A 50 -2.44 38.76 1.69
N MET A 51 -3.29 38.66 2.73
CA MET A 51 -3.53 37.40 3.44
C MET A 51 -4.96 36.91 3.23
N THR A 52 -5.17 35.60 3.22
CA THR A 52 -6.52 35.03 3.21
C THR A 52 -7.19 35.17 4.59
N SER A 53 -8.49 35.45 4.55
CA SER A 53 -9.38 35.47 5.71
C SER A 53 -9.78 34.05 6.17
N ASN A 54 -10.55 33.94 7.25
CA ASN A 54 -11.03 32.67 7.80
C ASN A 54 -11.90 31.85 6.83
N THR A 55 -12.42 32.47 5.76
CA THR A 55 -13.19 31.80 4.70
C THR A 55 -12.35 31.49 3.47
N GLY A 56 -11.02 31.68 3.53
CA GLY A 56 -10.11 31.52 2.40
C GLY A 56 -10.18 32.65 1.37
N ARG A 57 -10.98 33.70 1.63
CA ARG A 57 -11.14 34.85 0.72
C ARG A 57 -9.98 35.83 0.85
N PHE A 58 -9.51 36.38 -0.26
CA PHE A 58 -8.51 37.44 -0.33
C PHE A 58 -8.88 38.54 -1.32
N SER A 59 -8.17 39.67 -1.23
CA SER A 59 -8.24 40.77 -2.17
C SER A 59 -6.84 41.33 -2.41
N ILE A 60 -6.45 41.54 -3.66
CA ILE A 60 -5.13 42.06 -4.01
C ILE A 60 -5.22 42.97 -5.25
N GLU A 61 -4.41 44.03 -5.25
CA GLU A 61 -4.21 44.87 -6.42
C GLU A 61 -3.26 44.19 -7.40
N ILE A 62 -3.73 43.98 -8.63
CA ILE A 62 -2.94 43.37 -9.71
C ILE A 62 -3.25 44.04 -11.06
N SER A 63 -2.27 43.99 -11.96
CA SER A 63 -2.36 44.46 -13.34
C SER A 63 -2.18 43.26 -14.27
N GLU A 64 -2.60 43.42 -15.52
CA GLU A 64 -2.37 42.42 -16.55
C GLU A 64 -0.87 42.05 -16.65
N ASN A 65 -0.59 40.77 -16.91
CA ASN A 65 0.75 40.23 -17.10
C ASN A 65 1.63 40.22 -15.83
N HIS A 66 1.02 40.34 -14.65
CA HIS A 66 1.70 40.14 -13.37
C HIS A 66 1.60 38.69 -12.89
N VAL A 67 2.52 38.27 -12.03
CA VAL A 67 2.54 36.94 -11.42
C VAL A 67 2.12 37.03 -9.96
N LEU A 68 1.13 36.24 -9.57
CA LEU A 68 0.78 36.01 -8.18
C LEU A 68 1.46 34.74 -7.69
N SER A 69 2.12 34.82 -6.55
CA SER A 69 2.57 33.68 -5.77
C SER A 69 1.68 33.51 -4.56
N PHE A 70 1.32 32.28 -4.25
CA PHE A 70 0.51 31.95 -3.08
C PHE A 70 1.15 30.81 -2.31
N ALA A 71 1.25 31.00 -0.99
CA ALA A 71 1.92 30.09 -0.09
C ALA A 71 1.16 30.00 1.24
N ALA A 72 1.15 28.81 1.82
CA ALA A 72 0.55 28.53 3.11
C ALA A 72 1.37 27.47 3.83
N VAL A 73 1.33 27.50 5.17
CA VAL A 73 2.02 26.48 5.98
C VAL A 73 1.39 25.12 5.71
N GLY A 74 2.22 24.12 5.38
CA GLY A 74 1.75 22.77 5.07
C GLY A 74 1.33 22.55 3.61
N TYR A 75 1.57 23.52 2.71
CA TYR A 75 1.25 23.43 1.28
C TYR A 75 2.47 23.70 0.40
N HIS A 76 2.45 23.15 -0.82
CA HIS A 76 3.41 23.53 -1.85
C HIS A 76 3.17 24.98 -2.28
N LEU A 77 4.23 25.76 -2.49
CA LEU A 77 4.11 27.09 -3.09
C LEU A 77 3.71 26.93 -4.56
N ASP A 78 2.79 27.77 -5.02
CA ASP A 78 2.37 27.81 -6.41
C ASP A 78 2.21 29.25 -6.90
N THR A 79 2.14 29.43 -8.21
CA THR A 79 2.08 30.73 -8.88
C THR A 79 1.13 30.71 -10.06
N ILE A 80 0.45 31.83 -10.31
CA ILE A 80 -0.34 32.04 -11.53
C ILE A 80 0.10 33.29 -12.26
N HIS A 81 0.06 33.22 -13.58
CA HIS A 81 0.25 34.37 -14.44
C HIS A 81 -1.11 35.03 -14.73
N PHE A 82 -1.27 36.29 -14.32
CA PHE A 82 -2.52 37.02 -14.45
C PHE A 82 -2.72 37.52 -15.89
N THR A 83 -3.63 36.90 -16.63
CA THR A 83 -3.91 37.18 -18.05
C THR A 83 -5.29 37.84 -18.25
N ASN A 84 -5.60 38.28 -19.48
CA ASN A 84 -6.91 38.82 -19.85
C ASN A 84 -8.09 37.89 -19.55
N LEU A 85 -7.90 36.57 -19.54
CA LEU A 85 -8.97 35.63 -19.19
C LEU A 85 -9.43 35.83 -17.74
N HIS A 86 -8.50 36.10 -16.84
CA HIS A 86 -8.78 36.39 -15.43
C HIS A 86 -9.33 37.78 -15.18
N LEU A 87 -9.21 38.70 -16.15
CA LEU A 87 -9.83 40.02 -16.10
C LEU A 87 -11.34 39.95 -16.35
N LEU A 88 -11.80 38.93 -17.08
CA LEU A 88 -13.20 38.63 -17.34
C LEU A 88 -13.89 37.93 -16.16
N GLU A 89 -13.10 37.35 -15.25
CA GLU A 89 -13.60 36.70 -14.04
C GLU A 89 -13.75 37.72 -12.91
N ASP A 90 -14.94 37.79 -12.31
CA ASP A 90 -15.19 38.64 -11.14
C ASP A 90 -14.47 38.13 -9.88
N THR A 91 -14.10 36.84 -9.85
CA THR A 91 -13.50 36.19 -8.68
C THR A 91 -12.54 35.09 -9.09
N LEU A 92 -11.30 35.13 -8.57
CA LEU A 92 -10.30 34.10 -8.79
C LEU A 92 -10.52 32.90 -7.86
N SER A 93 -10.49 31.69 -8.41
CA SER A 93 -10.48 30.45 -7.63
C SER A 93 -9.12 29.79 -7.74
N LEU A 94 -8.33 29.87 -6.66
CA LEU A 94 -6.99 29.30 -6.59
C LEU A 94 -6.99 28.06 -5.70
N ILE A 95 -6.12 27.10 -6.01
CA ILE A 95 -5.95 25.88 -5.23
C ILE A 95 -4.48 25.66 -4.85
N LEU A 96 -4.25 25.09 -3.68
CA LEU A 96 -2.93 24.63 -3.25
C LEU A 96 -2.95 23.14 -2.91
N SER A 97 -1.86 22.45 -3.25
CA SER A 97 -1.67 21.05 -2.92
C SER A 97 -0.96 20.90 -1.57
N PRO A 98 -1.50 20.13 -0.62
CA PRO A 98 -0.88 19.94 0.69
C PRO A 98 0.44 19.16 0.57
N LEU A 99 1.42 19.49 1.44
CA LEU A 99 2.73 18.83 1.55
C LEU A 99 2.65 17.41 2.13
N THR A 100 1.45 16.96 2.53
CA THR A 100 1.28 15.65 3.15
C THR A 100 1.61 14.54 2.15
N HIS A 101 2.75 13.90 2.35
CA HIS A 101 3.00 12.59 1.78
C HIS A 101 1.98 11.61 2.37
N ASN A 102 1.03 11.15 1.55
CA ASN A 102 0.34 9.90 1.83
C ASN A 102 1.41 8.82 1.78
N LEU A 103 2.00 8.47 2.92
CA LEU A 103 2.75 7.23 3.08
C LEU A 103 1.74 6.13 2.76
N GLY A 104 1.81 5.59 1.53
CA GLY A 104 0.99 4.47 1.12
C GLY A 104 1.11 3.37 2.17
N ASN A 105 0.01 2.66 2.44
CA ASN A 105 -0.06 1.60 3.45
C ASN A 105 1.19 0.72 3.38
N VAL A 106 2.11 0.90 4.34
CA VAL A 106 3.28 0.03 4.44
C VAL A 106 2.79 -1.24 5.11
N THR A 107 2.54 -2.26 4.30
CA THR A 107 2.35 -3.61 4.82
C THR A 107 3.72 -4.07 5.32
N VAL A 108 3.92 -4.02 6.64
CA VAL A 108 5.11 -4.57 7.28
C VAL A 108 5.10 -6.08 7.09
N ARG A 109 5.71 -6.56 6.01
CA ARG A 109 6.03 -7.98 5.86
C ARG A 109 7.26 -8.23 6.73
N SER A 110 7.07 -8.94 7.84
CA SER A 110 8.17 -9.43 8.66
C SER A 110 9.16 -10.17 7.75
N SER A 111 10.37 -9.64 7.61
CA SER A 111 11.41 -10.16 6.71
C SER A 111 12.11 -11.41 7.26
N GLY A 112 11.68 -11.91 8.41
CA GLY A 112 12.22 -13.12 9.05
C GLY A 112 11.28 -14.33 8.98
N PHE A 113 11.76 -15.47 9.46
CA PHE A 113 10.94 -16.66 9.66
C PHE A 113 9.82 -16.38 10.68
N SER A 114 8.61 -16.83 10.37
CA SER A 114 7.53 -16.92 11.35
C SER A 114 7.95 -17.81 12.52
N ARG A 115 7.41 -17.55 13.72
CA ARG A 115 7.59 -18.43 14.88
C ARG A 115 7.31 -19.89 14.56
N TYR A 116 6.24 -20.17 13.79
CA TYR A 116 5.93 -21.53 13.34
C TYR A 116 7.06 -22.15 12.49
N GLN A 117 7.69 -21.34 11.63
CA GLN A 117 8.79 -21.80 10.78
C GLN A 117 10.03 -22.11 11.62
N LEU A 118 10.33 -21.29 12.63
CA LEU A 118 11.42 -21.58 13.58
C LEU A 118 11.16 -22.88 14.34
N ASP A 119 9.94 -23.07 14.87
CA ASP A 119 9.58 -24.30 15.58
C ASP A 119 9.65 -25.54 14.65
N SER A 120 9.25 -25.40 13.38
CA SER A 120 9.37 -26.47 12.36
C SER A 120 10.83 -26.81 12.06
N LEU A 121 11.70 -25.81 11.95
CA LEU A 121 13.14 -26.01 11.77
C LEU A 121 13.76 -26.74 12.96
N GLU A 122 13.37 -26.38 14.19
CA GLU A 122 13.84 -27.05 15.41
C GLU A 122 13.37 -28.51 15.47
N ARG A 123 12.07 -28.78 15.26
CA ARG A 123 11.54 -30.16 15.20
C ARG A 123 12.26 -31.01 14.17
N ARG A 124 12.57 -30.43 13.00
CA ARG A 124 13.33 -31.12 11.95
C ARG A 124 14.75 -31.42 12.40
N ARG A 125 15.42 -30.46 13.03
CA ARG A 125 16.79 -30.64 13.54
C ARG A 125 16.84 -31.79 14.56
N ASP A 126 15.93 -31.80 15.53
CA ASP A 126 15.90 -32.81 16.59
C ASP A 126 15.61 -34.20 16.01
N PHE A 127 14.64 -34.29 15.09
CA PHE A 127 14.37 -35.54 14.36
C PHE A 127 15.60 -36.07 13.60
N LEU A 128 16.37 -35.19 12.96
CA LEU A 128 17.58 -35.57 12.23
C LEU A 128 18.71 -36.03 13.16
N GLN A 129 18.79 -35.48 14.38
CA GLN A 129 19.75 -35.93 15.39
C GLN A 129 19.44 -37.35 15.85
N ASP A 130 18.16 -37.67 16.09
CA ASP A 130 17.74 -38.98 16.59
C ASP A 130 17.74 -40.08 15.51
N VAL A 131 17.19 -39.77 14.33
CA VAL A 131 16.95 -40.77 13.27
C VAL A 131 18.09 -40.83 12.24
N GLY A 132 18.88 -39.76 12.15
CA GLY A 132 19.99 -39.62 11.22
C GLY A 132 19.57 -39.17 9.81
N ASN A 133 20.44 -38.38 9.19
CA ASN A 133 20.15 -37.62 7.97
C ASN A 133 20.25 -38.41 6.64
N TYR A 134 20.77 -39.64 6.65
CA TYR A 134 20.97 -40.41 5.42
C TYR A 134 19.92 -41.52 5.24
N LYS A 135 19.49 -41.76 3.99
CA LYS A 135 18.64 -42.91 3.61
C LYS A 135 19.48 -43.84 2.73
N ILE A 136 19.49 -45.14 3.01
CA ILE A 136 20.23 -46.11 2.18
C ILE A 136 19.49 -46.33 0.85
N PRO A 137 20.11 -46.07 -0.31
CA PRO A 137 19.47 -46.26 -1.61
C PRO A 137 19.30 -47.75 -1.91
N ALA A 138 18.27 -48.13 -2.69
CA ALA A 138 18.06 -49.53 -3.06
C ALA A 138 19.17 -50.07 -3.98
N VAL A 139 19.76 -49.17 -4.76
CA VAL A 139 20.80 -49.44 -5.74
C VAL A 139 21.94 -48.47 -5.49
N ALA A 140 23.17 -48.96 -5.45
CA ALA A 140 24.39 -48.16 -5.40
C ALA A 140 25.38 -48.65 -6.47
N GLN A 141 26.39 -47.82 -6.75
CA GLN A 141 27.50 -48.25 -7.61
C GLN A 141 28.32 -49.32 -6.90
N ALA A 142 28.66 -50.40 -7.60
CA ALA A 142 29.46 -51.47 -7.03
C ALA A 142 30.86 -50.93 -6.64
N ASN A 143 31.38 -51.37 -5.49
CA ASN A 143 32.70 -50.97 -4.97
C ASN A 143 33.85 -51.31 -5.94
N SER A 144 33.60 -52.18 -6.93
CA SER A 144 34.53 -52.58 -8.01
C SER A 144 34.59 -51.60 -9.19
N GLY A 145 33.88 -50.47 -9.16
CA GLY A 145 33.94 -49.43 -10.20
C GLY A 145 33.15 -49.75 -11.48
N ALA A 146 32.80 -51.02 -11.71
CA ALA A 146 31.91 -51.46 -12.78
C ALA A 146 30.79 -52.35 -12.20
N GLY A 147 29.53 -51.93 -12.37
CA GLY A 147 28.34 -52.72 -12.00
C GLY A 147 27.36 -52.01 -11.05
N ILE A 148 26.14 -52.55 -11.00
CA ILE A 148 25.04 -52.13 -10.13
C ILE A 148 25.05 -53.03 -8.88
N ALA A 149 25.16 -52.45 -7.68
CA ALA A 149 25.06 -53.17 -6.41
C ALA A 149 23.69 -52.96 -5.76
N LEU A 150 23.09 -54.05 -5.27
CA LEU A 150 21.85 -54.01 -4.49
C LEU A 150 22.20 -53.89 -3.00
N ASN A 151 21.68 -52.86 -2.33
CA ASN A 151 21.90 -52.68 -0.90
C ASN A 151 20.88 -53.49 -0.09
N LEU A 152 21.28 -54.68 0.36
CA LEU A 152 20.43 -55.55 1.18
C LEU A 152 20.09 -54.93 2.55
N ASP A 153 20.97 -54.06 3.08
CA ASP A 153 20.76 -53.34 4.34
C ASP A 153 19.50 -52.48 4.35
N ARG A 154 19.01 -52.04 3.19
CA ARG A 154 17.73 -51.32 3.04
C ARG A 154 16.52 -52.13 3.50
N PHE A 155 16.61 -53.46 3.44
CA PHE A 155 15.56 -54.37 3.89
C PHE A 155 15.69 -54.76 5.36
N SER A 156 16.74 -54.31 6.04
CA SER A 156 16.89 -54.52 7.48
C SER A 156 15.71 -53.93 8.26
N LYS A 157 15.38 -54.53 9.41
CA LYS A 157 14.32 -54.03 10.30
C LYS A 157 14.58 -52.58 10.72
N ARG A 158 15.85 -52.22 10.94
CA ARG A 158 16.30 -50.86 11.29
C ARG A 158 16.00 -49.86 10.18
N GLU A 159 16.39 -50.15 8.94
CA GLU A 159 16.12 -49.24 7.81
C GLU A 159 14.63 -49.13 7.47
N LYS A 160 13.87 -50.22 7.65
CA LYS A 160 12.41 -50.19 7.52
C LYS A 160 11.76 -49.30 8.59
N ALA A 161 12.20 -49.41 9.84
CA ALA A 161 11.74 -48.56 10.94
C ALA A 161 12.10 -47.09 10.70
N LYS A 162 13.34 -46.82 10.27
CA LYS A 162 13.79 -45.47 9.90
C LYS A 162 12.92 -44.85 8.81
N ARG A 163 12.65 -45.57 7.71
CA ARG A 163 11.75 -45.08 6.65
C ARG A 163 10.34 -44.79 7.16
N LYS A 164 9.82 -45.63 8.06
CA LYS A 164 8.52 -45.39 8.70
C LYS A 164 8.55 -44.12 9.56
N ALA A 165 9.60 -43.92 10.36
CA ALA A 165 9.78 -42.70 11.16
C ALA A 165 9.84 -41.44 10.28
N TRP A 166 10.55 -41.51 9.15
CA TRP A 166 10.58 -40.45 8.15
C TRP A 166 9.21 -40.13 7.56
N SER A 167 8.47 -41.14 7.10
CA SER A 167 7.12 -40.93 6.57
C SER A 167 6.21 -40.29 7.62
N PHE A 168 6.23 -40.84 8.84
CA PHE A 168 5.42 -40.33 9.94
C PHE A 168 5.77 -38.88 10.30
N PHE A 169 7.06 -38.54 10.34
CA PHE A 169 7.50 -37.17 10.58
C PHE A 169 7.03 -36.23 9.47
N ASP A 170 7.24 -36.61 8.20
CA ASP A 170 6.85 -35.78 7.06
C ASP A 170 5.32 -35.58 7.01
N ASP A 171 4.53 -36.61 7.35
CA ASP A 171 3.07 -36.52 7.42
C ASP A 171 2.62 -35.62 8.58
N ASN A 172 3.24 -35.74 9.76
CA ASN A 172 2.96 -34.86 10.89
C ASN A 172 3.31 -33.40 10.62
N GLU A 173 4.43 -33.12 9.93
CA GLU A 173 4.78 -31.75 9.53
C GLU A 173 3.76 -31.15 8.56
N LYS A 174 3.22 -31.96 7.64
CA LYS A 174 2.13 -31.50 6.75
C LYS A 174 0.86 -31.18 7.54
N GLU A 175 0.48 -32.05 8.46
CA GLU A 175 -0.70 -31.88 9.32
C GLU A 175 -0.56 -30.65 10.23
N ALA A 176 0.61 -30.47 10.84
CA ALA A 176 0.93 -29.29 11.65
C ALA A 176 0.83 -28.01 10.82
N TYR A 177 1.31 -28.02 9.57
CA TYR A 177 1.25 -26.87 8.69
C TYR A 177 -0.20 -26.53 8.29
N ILE A 178 -1.02 -27.55 8.00
CA ILE A 178 -2.44 -27.34 7.72
C ILE A 178 -3.12 -26.71 8.94
N ASN A 179 -2.89 -27.24 10.14
CA ASN A 179 -3.52 -26.73 11.37
C ASN A 179 -3.06 -25.32 11.70
N TYR A 180 -1.79 -24.98 11.44
CA TYR A 180 -1.27 -23.62 11.57
C TYR A 180 -1.94 -22.62 10.62
N ARG A 181 -2.23 -23.04 9.38
CA ARG A 181 -2.83 -22.17 8.35
C ARG A 181 -4.36 -22.13 8.40
N PHE A 182 -5.01 -23.20 8.84
CA PHE A 182 -6.45 -23.39 8.83
C PHE A 182 -6.97 -23.57 10.25
N THR A 183 -6.82 -22.52 11.07
CA THR A 183 -7.22 -22.56 12.47
C THR A 183 -8.74 -22.39 12.64
N PRO A 184 -9.34 -22.91 13.73
CA PRO A 184 -10.75 -22.70 14.03
C PRO A 184 -11.15 -21.22 14.10
N GLU A 185 -10.27 -20.36 14.64
CA GLU A 185 -10.53 -18.93 14.80
C GLU A 185 -10.58 -18.22 13.44
N LEU A 186 -9.71 -18.61 12.51
CA LEU A 186 -9.70 -18.08 11.14
C LEU A 186 -10.98 -18.44 10.42
N VAL A 187 -11.38 -19.72 10.49
CA VAL A 187 -12.57 -20.23 9.82
C VAL A 187 -13.82 -19.61 10.45
N MET A 188 -13.91 -19.53 11.77
CA MET A 188 -15.00 -18.86 12.48
C MET A 188 -15.11 -17.39 12.07
N ARG A 189 -13.99 -16.66 11.97
CA ARG A 189 -13.98 -15.25 11.57
C ARG A 189 -14.59 -15.03 10.19
N TYR A 190 -14.31 -15.90 9.22
CA TYR A 190 -14.80 -15.74 7.85
C TYR A 190 -16.15 -16.37 7.58
N THR A 191 -16.52 -17.42 8.30
CA THR A 191 -17.78 -18.15 8.09
C THR A 191 -18.89 -17.75 9.05
N GLY A 192 -18.55 -17.24 10.24
CA GLY A 192 -19.49 -17.02 11.34
C GLY A 192 -20.00 -18.31 11.99
N LEU A 193 -19.56 -19.49 11.53
CA LEU A 193 -19.95 -20.78 12.11
C LEU A 193 -19.35 -20.96 13.51
N LYS A 194 -20.09 -21.63 14.38
CA LYS A 194 -19.71 -21.89 15.77
C LYS A 194 -19.94 -23.37 16.13
N ASP A 195 -19.26 -23.81 17.18
CA ASP A 195 -19.43 -25.11 17.83
C ASP A 195 -19.42 -26.28 16.81
N ASP A 196 -20.41 -27.15 16.85
CA ASP A 196 -20.50 -28.35 16.00
C ASP A 196 -20.49 -28.02 14.50
N ARG A 197 -21.13 -26.91 14.09
CA ARG A 197 -21.16 -26.50 12.68
C ARG A 197 -19.78 -26.10 12.18
N LEU A 198 -18.99 -25.44 13.04
CA LEU A 198 -17.61 -25.09 12.72
C LEU A 198 -16.77 -26.35 12.54
N GLN A 199 -16.86 -27.30 13.49
CA GLN A 199 -16.11 -28.56 13.42
C GLN A 199 -16.47 -29.37 12.18
N GLN A 200 -17.76 -29.52 11.87
CA GLN A 200 -18.24 -30.21 10.68
C GLN A 200 -17.72 -29.55 9.40
N PHE A 201 -17.78 -28.22 9.31
CA PHE A 201 -17.26 -27.49 8.17
C PHE A 201 -15.75 -27.71 7.99
N MET A 202 -14.99 -27.59 9.08
CA MET A 202 -13.53 -27.78 9.04
C MET A 202 -13.15 -29.22 8.67
N GLN A 203 -13.89 -30.21 9.15
CA GLN A 203 -13.65 -31.62 8.82
C GLN A 203 -13.95 -31.91 7.34
N GLN A 204 -15.04 -31.36 6.82
CA GLN A 204 -15.50 -31.60 5.45
C GLN A 204 -14.66 -30.84 4.41
N TYR A 205 -14.21 -29.63 4.72
CA TYR A 205 -13.55 -28.71 3.78
C TYR A 205 -12.13 -28.36 4.20
N ARG A 206 -11.42 -29.31 4.83
CA ARG A 206 -10.01 -29.15 5.17
C ARG A 206 -9.15 -29.04 3.89
N PRO A 207 -8.36 -27.96 3.71
CA PRO A 207 -7.45 -27.85 2.57
C PRO A 207 -6.35 -28.92 2.62
N SER A 208 -5.89 -29.36 1.45
CA SER A 208 -4.69 -30.21 1.36
C SER A 208 -3.42 -29.38 1.56
N TRP A 209 -2.37 -30.04 2.05
CA TRP A 209 -1.05 -29.42 2.21
C TRP A 209 -0.54 -28.82 0.89
N ASP A 210 -0.67 -29.53 -0.23
CA ASP A 210 -0.22 -29.05 -1.55
C ASP A 210 -0.97 -27.81 -2.03
N TRP A 211 -2.25 -27.67 -1.66
CA TRP A 211 -3.01 -26.48 -1.98
C TRP A 211 -2.51 -25.29 -1.15
N LEU A 212 -2.30 -25.48 0.16
CA LEU A 212 -1.78 -24.42 1.04
C LEU A 212 -0.37 -23.95 0.66
N ARG A 213 0.48 -24.86 0.16
CA ARG A 213 1.83 -24.51 -0.28
C ARG A 213 1.86 -23.73 -1.59
N ARG A 214 0.84 -23.88 -2.43
CA ARG A 214 0.68 -23.11 -3.68
C ARG A 214 -0.02 -21.76 -3.45
N ASN A 215 -0.79 -21.64 -2.37
CA ASN A 215 -1.63 -20.49 -2.07
C ASN A 215 -1.26 -19.93 -0.68
N THR A 216 -0.16 -19.19 -0.64
CA THR A 216 0.44 -18.72 0.61
C THR A 216 -0.17 -17.43 1.14
N ASP A 217 -0.91 -16.68 0.32
CA ASP A 217 -1.47 -15.40 0.72
C ASP A 217 -2.71 -15.57 1.59
N GLU A 218 -3.01 -14.56 2.41
CA GLU A 218 -4.21 -14.58 3.28
C GLU A 218 -5.50 -14.44 2.46
N GLU A 219 -5.43 -13.74 1.33
CA GLU A 219 -6.57 -13.57 0.43
C GLU A 219 -7.01 -14.90 -0.16
N ASP A 220 -6.07 -15.76 -0.56
CA ASP A 220 -6.38 -17.10 -1.09
C ASP A 220 -7.16 -17.94 -0.08
N MET A 221 -6.76 -17.88 1.20
CA MET A 221 -7.47 -18.57 2.29
C MET A 221 -8.90 -18.06 2.44
N LYS A 222 -9.09 -16.75 2.37
CA LYS A 222 -10.42 -16.13 2.44
C LYS A 222 -11.29 -16.56 1.26
N TYR A 223 -10.76 -16.56 0.05
CA TYR A 223 -11.50 -17.01 -1.14
C TYR A 223 -11.88 -18.48 -1.04
N TYR A 224 -10.94 -19.34 -0.63
CA TYR A 224 -11.19 -20.76 -0.43
C TYR A 224 -12.33 -20.99 0.57
N ILE A 225 -12.26 -20.37 1.76
CA ILE A 225 -13.28 -20.53 2.80
C ILE A 225 -14.65 -20.07 2.29
N ASN A 226 -14.72 -18.91 1.63
CA ASN A 226 -15.97 -18.38 1.08
C ASN A 226 -16.58 -19.31 0.01
N GLU A 227 -15.75 -19.82 -0.90
CA GLU A 227 -16.19 -20.79 -1.92
C GLU A 227 -16.79 -22.04 -1.26
N LYS A 228 -16.10 -22.62 -0.26
CA LYS A 228 -16.59 -23.81 0.43
C LYS A 228 -17.82 -23.54 1.30
N LEU A 229 -17.92 -22.35 1.88
CA LEU A 229 -19.10 -21.93 2.65
C LEU A 229 -20.36 -21.88 1.78
N LYS A 230 -20.25 -21.38 0.53
CA LYS A 230 -21.37 -21.41 -0.44
C LYS A 230 -21.82 -22.83 -0.76
N ILE A 231 -20.89 -23.79 -0.83
CA ILE A 231 -21.21 -25.20 -1.08
C ILE A 231 -21.88 -25.81 0.16
N TYR A 232 -21.39 -25.49 1.36
CA TYR A 232 -21.92 -26.00 2.63
C TYR A 232 -23.40 -25.63 2.83
N PHE A 233 -23.80 -24.39 2.55
CA PHE A 233 -25.20 -23.93 2.68
C PHE A 233 -26.11 -24.28 1.50
N LYS A 234 -25.57 -24.82 0.39
CA LYS A 234 -26.38 -25.29 -0.75
C LYS A 234 -26.88 -26.73 -0.57
N ARG A 235 -26.42 -27.41 0.47
CA ARG A 235 -26.95 -28.70 0.94
C ARG A 235 -28.00 -28.46 2.01
#